data_AF-A0A537TSR6-F1
#
_entry.id   AF-A0A537TSR6-F1
#
_cell.length_a   1.000
_cell.length_b   1.000
_cell.length_c   1.000
_cell.angle_alpha   90.00
_cell.angle_beta   90.00
_cell.angle_gamma   90.00
#
_symmetry.space_group_name_H-M   'P 1'
#
loop_
_entity.id
_entity.type
_entity.pdbx_description
1 polymer ?
#
loop_
_entity_poly.entity_id
_entity_poly.type
_entity_poly.pdbx_seq_one_letter_code
_entity_poly.pdbx_strand_id
1 'polypeptide(L)'
;MARFVSIASAFTLALLVGSQAIAQQPPANPPSGGTPDAMPFDIPYGTAITAEKAKQILAAAEAEAKKRNWKMNIAVVDTNGDLIHFLRMDGAQIASVTISQGKARTAARYRRPTQVFYNAYESGHPYVSTLDPTLIASPGGFPLVEGGKLVGAIGCSGGTGDQDALICKVGGRHHQVALACKFAQDVDHGPINRAIAGRCAAGFRSGLVLVIREQGGRRHTPMDVLFSKLMLRL
;
A
#
# COMPACT_ATOMS: atom_id res chain seq x y z
N MET A 1 -9.41 54.32 49.35
CA MET A 1 -9.88 54.27 47.96
C MET A 1 -8.93 53.39 47.15
N ALA A 2 -9.47 52.60 46.19
CA ALA A 2 -8.81 51.64 45.29
C ALA A 2 -8.30 50.34 45.96
N ARG A 3 -9.00 49.20 45.89
CA ARG A 3 -9.20 48.25 44.75
C ARG A 3 -7.91 47.48 44.38
N PHE A 4 -7.87 46.16 44.62
CA PHE A 4 -7.88 45.09 43.60
C PHE A 4 -7.37 43.75 44.15
N VAL A 5 -8.16 42.71 43.89
CA VAL A 5 -7.95 41.29 44.16
C VAL A 5 -6.87 40.75 43.21
N SER A 6 -5.81 40.13 43.73
CA SER A 6 -4.82 39.39 42.92
C SER A 6 -5.14 37.90 42.96
N ILE A 7 -5.80 37.42 41.91
CA ILE A 7 -5.79 36.00 41.49
C ILE A 7 -4.73 35.90 40.41
N ALA A 8 -3.60 35.23 40.71
CA ALA A 8 -2.58 34.93 39.72
C ALA A 8 -2.58 33.42 39.44
N SER A 9 -3.01 33.11 38.22
CA SER A 9 -3.22 31.79 37.63
C SER A 9 -1.95 30.95 37.55
N ALA A 10 -2.06 29.68 37.97
CA ALA A 10 -1.07 28.65 37.74
C ALA A 10 -0.96 28.33 36.23
N PHE A 11 0.19 28.61 35.65
CA PHE A 11 0.58 28.15 34.31
C PHE A 11 0.99 26.68 34.37
N THR A 12 0.06 25.77 34.04
CA THR A 12 0.37 24.34 33.88
C THR A 12 0.88 24.11 32.45
N LEU A 13 2.19 23.91 32.32
CA LEU A 13 2.87 23.60 31.07
C LEU A 13 2.53 22.16 30.63
N ALA A 14 1.57 22.00 29.72
CA ALA A 14 1.23 20.71 29.13
C ALA A 14 2.26 20.33 28.05
N LEU A 15 3.14 19.38 28.37
CA LEU A 15 4.05 18.73 27.43
C LEU A 15 3.26 17.89 26.42
N LEU A 16 3.14 18.40 25.20
CA LEU A 16 2.68 17.67 24.02
C LEU A 16 3.79 16.71 23.56
N VAL A 17 3.72 15.45 24.00
CA VAL A 17 4.50 14.37 23.39
C VAL A 17 3.79 13.95 22.11
N GLY A 18 4.19 14.55 20.99
CA GLY A 18 3.73 14.15 19.67
C GLY A 18 4.29 12.77 19.30
N SER A 19 3.43 11.76 19.26
CA SER A 19 3.75 10.44 18.69
C SER A 19 4.01 10.59 17.20
N GLN A 20 5.27 10.64 16.80
CA GLN A 20 5.66 10.52 15.40
C GLN A 20 5.39 9.07 14.97
N ALA A 21 4.34 8.89 14.17
CA ALA A 21 4.12 7.65 13.44
C ALA A 21 5.28 7.48 12.44
N ILE A 22 6.16 6.53 12.69
CA ILE A 22 7.17 6.13 11.71
C ILE A 22 6.42 5.46 10.57
N ALA A 23 6.16 6.21 9.50
CA ALA A 23 5.83 5.61 8.22
C ALA A 23 7.03 4.71 7.85
N GLN A 24 6.84 3.40 7.78
CA GLN A 24 7.85 2.49 7.24
C GLN A 24 8.08 2.87 5.78
N GLN A 25 9.13 3.65 5.56
CA GLN A 25 9.68 3.91 4.24
C GLN A 25 10.16 2.56 3.68
N PRO A 26 9.86 2.23 2.41
CA PRO A 26 10.47 1.07 1.76
C PRO A 26 11.99 1.12 1.98
N PRO A 27 12.66 -0.04 2.15
CA PRO A 27 14.10 -0.06 2.40
C PRO A 27 14.79 0.85 1.38
N ALA A 28 15.47 1.88 1.88
CA ALA A 28 16.23 2.79 1.05
C ALA A 28 17.24 1.96 0.26
N ASN A 29 17.51 2.36 -0.98
CA ASN A 29 18.66 1.82 -1.69
C ASN A 29 19.90 2.04 -0.81
N PRO A 30 20.81 1.04 -0.67
CA PRO A 30 22.04 1.22 0.08
C PRO A 30 22.75 2.50 -0.38
N PRO A 31 23.38 3.27 0.53
CA PRO A 31 24.28 4.34 0.13
C PRO A 31 25.30 3.79 -0.86
N SER A 32 25.72 4.60 -1.82
CA SER A 32 26.77 4.26 -2.79
C SER A 32 28.07 3.87 -2.07
N GLY A 33 28.22 2.59 -1.79
CA GLY A 33 29.39 2.02 -1.09
C GLY A 33 29.00 0.87 -0.15
N GLY A 34 28.96 -0.35 -0.69
CA GLY A 34 28.83 -1.59 0.07
C GLY A 34 27.97 -2.63 -0.64
N THR A 35 28.44 -3.88 -0.68
CA THR A 35 27.63 -5.02 -1.12
C THR A 35 26.70 -5.41 0.02
N PRO A 36 25.37 -5.42 -0.16
CA PRO A 36 24.45 -5.89 0.89
C PRO A 36 24.70 -7.37 1.24
N ASP A 37 24.64 -7.71 2.52
CA ASP A 37 24.79 -9.09 3.00
C ASP A 37 23.66 -10.02 2.51
N ALA A 38 22.48 -9.45 2.30
CA ALA A 38 21.30 -10.15 1.79
C ALA A 38 20.82 -9.56 0.47
N MET A 39 20.29 -10.40 -0.41
CA MET A 39 19.71 -9.95 -1.67
C MET A 39 18.48 -9.07 -1.40
N PRO A 40 18.44 -7.82 -1.91
CA PRO A 40 17.28 -6.96 -1.73
C PRO A 40 16.11 -7.44 -2.59
N PHE A 41 14.88 -7.27 -2.10
CA PHE A 41 13.64 -7.62 -2.81
C PHE A 41 13.50 -9.11 -3.19
N ASP A 42 14.10 -10.01 -2.41
CA ASP A 42 14.03 -11.46 -2.61
C ASP A 42 12.68 -12.05 -2.16
N ILE A 43 11.61 -11.64 -2.84
CA ILE A 43 10.26 -12.20 -2.63
C ILE A 43 10.11 -13.39 -3.58
N PRO A 44 9.85 -14.62 -3.10
CA PRO A 44 9.65 -15.77 -3.98
C PRO A 44 8.39 -15.61 -4.83
N TYR A 45 8.37 -16.23 -6.02
CA TYR A 45 7.16 -16.27 -6.86
C TYR A 45 6.12 -17.23 -6.27
N GLY A 46 4.86 -16.81 -6.33
CA GLY A 46 3.70 -17.60 -5.96
C GLY A 46 2.81 -17.91 -7.16
N THR A 47 1.65 -18.49 -6.87
CA THR A 47 0.61 -18.70 -7.89
C THR A 47 0.07 -17.35 -8.34
N ALA A 48 -0.06 -17.16 -9.66
CA ALA A 48 -0.56 -15.93 -10.25
C ALA A 48 -1.94 -15.53 -9.67
N ILE A 49 -2.14 -14.23 -9.49
CA ILE A 49 -3.40 -13.66 -9.04
C ILE A 49 -4.54 -14.01 -10.00
N THR A 50 -5.70 -14.36 -9.46
CA THR A 50 -6.88 -14.67 -10.26
C THR A 50 -7.53 -13.40 -10.82
N ALA A 51 -8.23 -13.52 -11.95
CA ALA A 51 -8.98 -12.42 -12.54
C ALA A 51 -10.03 -11.81 -11.57
N GLU A 52 -10.66 -12.64 -10.74
CA GLU A 52 -11.62 -12.18 -9.72
C GLU A 52 -10.96 -11.31 -8.64
N LYS A 53 -9.81 -11.74 -8.11
CA LYS A 53 -9.03 -10.93 -7.16
C LYS A 53 -8.55 -9.62 -7.81
N ALA A 54 -8.09 -9.69 -9.06
CA ALA A 54 -7.68 -8.50 -9.82
C ALA A 54 -8.84 -7.49 -9.99
N LYS A 55 -10.05 -7.96 -10.31
CA LYS A 55 -11.25 -7.11 -10.42
C LYS A 55 -11.57 -6.38 -9.12
N GLN A 56 -11.47 -7.06 -7.98
CA GLN A 56 -11.70 -6.46 -6.66
C GLN A 56 -10.67 -5.38 -6.33
N ILE A 57 -9.40 -5.62 -6.68
CA ILE A 57 -8.32 -4.63 -6.53
C ILE A 57 -8.61 -3.37 -7.36
N LEU A 58 -8.99 -3.54 -8.62
CA LEU A 58 -9.35 -2.44 -9.51
C LEU A 58 -10.53 -1.64 -8.97
N ALA A 59 -11.59 -2.32 -8.51
CA ALA A 59 -12.77 -1.66 -7.93
C ALA A 59 -12.42 -0.81 -6.71
N ALA A 60 -11.54 -1.29 -5.83
CA ALA A 60 -11.08 -0.53 -4.66
C ALA A 60 -10.27 0.72 -5.06
N ALA A 61 -9.36 0.58 -6.03
CA ALA A 61 -8.58 1.70 -6.55
C ALA A 61 -9.46 2.73 -7.29
N GLU A 62 -10.40 2.27 -8.11
CA GLU A 62 -11.37 3.13 -8.82
C GLU A 62 -12.26 3.90 -7.84
N ALA A 63 -12.76 3.23 -6.80
CA ALA A 63 -13.60 3.87 -5.79
C ALA A 63 -12.86 5.01 -5.08
N GLU A 64 -11.57 4.84 -4.77
CA GLU A 64 -10.75 5.90 -4.18
C GLU A 64 -10.49 7.04 -5.16
N ALA A 65 -10.23 6.73 -6.43
CA ALA A 65 -10.03 7.74 -7.47
C ALA A 65 -11.30 8.59 -7.66
N LYS A 66 -12.49 7.94 -7.69
CA LYS A 66 -13.79 8.62 -7.77
C LYS A 66 -14.03 9.56 -6.59
N LYS A 67 -13.73 9.13 -5.35
CA LYS A 67 -13.86 9.99 -4.14
C LYS A 67 -13.04 11.27 -4.23
N ARG A 68 -11.92 11.24 -4.96
CA ARG A 68 -10.99 12.36 -5.11
C ARG A 68 -11.18 13.15 -6.40
N ASN A 69 -12.16 12.76 -7.23
CA ASN A 69 -12.36 13.28 -8.57
C ASN A 69 -11.09 13.17 -9.45
N TRP A 70 -10.36 12.07 -9.31
CA TRP A 70 -9.18 11.76 -10.12
C TRP A 70 -9.53 10.73 -11.18
N LYS A 71 -9.00 10.91 -12.39
CA LYS A 71 -9.28 10.05 -13.54
C LYS A 71 -8.07 9.18 -13.81
N MET A 72 -8.19 7.89 -13.50
CA MET A 72 -7.05 6.97 -13.49
C MET A 72 -7.20 5.86 -14.53
N ASN A 73 -6.05 5.37 -15.00
CA ASN A 73 -5.88 4.08 -15.65
C ASN A 73 -5.27 3.13 -14.62
N ILE A 74 -5.83 1.95 -14.46
CA ILE A 74 -5.46 0.98 -13.44
C ILE A 74 -5.26 -0.37 -14.12
N ALA A 75 -4.11 -0.98 -13.92
CA ALA A 75 -3.73 -2.27 -14.48
C ALA A 75 -3.33 -3.24 -13.36
N VAL A 76 -3.72 -4.51 -13.49
CA VAL A 76 -3.20 -5.62 -12.69
C VAL A 76 -2.61 -6.66 -13.62
N VAL A 77 -1.42 -7.13 -13.27
CA VAL A 77 -0.64 -8.12 -14.02
C VAL A 77 -0.33 -9.34 -13.15
N ASP A 78 0.00 -10.46 -13.78
CA ASP A 78 0.51 -11.66 -13.12
C ASP A 78 2.00 -11.52 -12.71
N THR A 79 2.60 -12.61 -12.25
CA THR A 79 4.02 -12.66 -11.85
C THR A 79 5.01 -12.45 -13.00
N ASN A 80 4.61 -12.76 -14.24
CA ASN A 80 5.43 -12.53 -15.44
C ASN A 80 5.32 -11.07 -15.95
N GLY A 81 4.34 -10.34 -15.41
CA GLY A 81 4.00 -8.98 -15.80
C GLY A 81 2.99 -8.92 -16.94
N ASP A 82 2.29 -10.01 -17.22
CA ASP A 82 1.28 -10.08 -18.27
C ASP A 82 -0.09 -9.65 -17.75
N LEU A 83 -0.83 -8.95 -18.62
CA LEU A 83 -2.04 -8.23 -18.23
C LEU A 83 -3.17 -9.19 -17.88
N ILE A 84 -3.69 -9.07 -16.66
CA ILE A 84 -4.84 -9.83 -16.18
C ILE A 84 -6.11 -8.99 -16.23
N HIS A 85 -6.04 -7.74 -15.77
CA HIS A 85 -7.18 -6.83 -15.80
C HIS A 85 -6.72 -5.39 -16.01
N PHE A 86 -7.48 -4.64 -16.79
CA PHE A 86 -7.28 -3.22 -17.02
C PHE A 86 -8.59 -2.45 -16.89
N LEU A 87 -8.51 -1.22 -16.38
CA LEU A 87 -9.60 -0.26 -16.31
C LEU A 87 -9.07 1.12 -16.67
N ARG A 88 -9.75 1.78 -17.62
CA ARG A 88 -9.56 3.20 -17.92
C ARG A 88 -10.82 3.94 -17.48
N MET A 89 -10.69 4.85 -16.52
CA MET A 89 -11.78 5.73 -16.12
C MET A 89 -12.10 6.73 -17.23
N ASP A 90 -13.35 7.17 -17.29
CA ASP A 90 -13.79 8.16 -18.26
C ASP A 90 -13.02 9.49 -18.11
N GLY A 91 -12.54 9.99 -19.24
CA GLY A 91 -11.71 11.20 -19.30
C GLY A 91 -10.32 11.07 -18.68
N ALA A 92 -9.87 9.86 -18.33
CA ALA A 92 -8.48 9.63 -17.92
C ALA A 92 -7.53 9.85 -19.11
N GLN A 93 -6.31 10.27 -18.81
CA GLN A 93 -5.29 10.56 -19.81
C GLN A 93 -5.02 9.33 -20.70
N ILE A 94 -5.01 9.50 -22.02
CA ILE A 94 -4.87 8.41 -22.99
C ILE A 94 -3.48 7.76 -22.90
N ALA A 95 -2.42 8.58 -22.76
CA ALA A 95 -1.05 8.09 -22.59
C ALA A 95 -0.89 7.20 -21.34
N SER A 96 -1.74 7.41 -20.33
CA SER A 96 -1.67 6.66 -19.07
C SER A 96 -2.12 5.19 -19.20
N VAL A 97 -2.71 4.77 -20.33
CA VAL A 97 -3.05 3.36 -20.61
C VAL A 97 -1.80 2.48 -20.55
N THR A 98 -0.82 2.75 -21.41
CA THR A 98 0.40 1.93 -21.49
C THR A 98 1.33 2.19 -20.30
N ILE A 99 1.32 3.41 -19.75
CA ILE A 99 2.10 3.75 -18.56
C ILE A 99 1.65 2.95 -17.33
N SER A 100 0.34 2.86 -17.07
CA SER A 100 -0.17 2.05 -15.94
C SER A 100 0.17 0.56 -16.08
N GLN A 101 0.06 0.01 -17.29
CA GLN A 101 0.46 -1.37 -17.59
C GLN A 101 1.98 -1.57 -17.41
N GLY A 102 2.80 -0.64 -17.89
CA GLY A 102 4.25 -0.67 -17.73
C GLY A 102 4.69 -0.55 -16.27
N LYS A 103 4.02 0.29 -15.47
CA LYS A 103 4.24 0.38 -14.02
C LYS A 103 3.94 -0.93 -13.31
N ALA A 104 2.81 -1.57 -13.64
CA ALA A 104 2.44 -2.88 -13.10
C ALA A 104 3.48 -3.95 -13.49
N ARG A 105 3.81 -4.04 -14.79
CA ARG A 105 4.81 -4.98 -15.33
C ARG A 105 6.18 -4.81 -14.66
N THR A 106 6.63 -3.56 -14.51
CA THR A 106 7.89 -3.23 -13.83
C THR A 106 7.86 -3.71 -12.38
N ALA A 107 6.78 -3.44 -11.65
CA ALA A 107 6.67 -3.84 -10.26
C ALA A 107 6.63 -5.37 -10.07
N ALA A 108 6.00 -6.11 -10.98
CA ALA A 108 5.99 -7.58 -10.96
C ALA A 108 7.39 -8.15 -11.26
N ARG A 109 7.99 -7.77 -12.40
CA ARG A 109 9.25 -8.37 -12.87
C ARG A 109 10.44 -8.09 -11.96
N TYR A 110 10.46 -6.93 -11.30
CA TYR A 110 11.52 -6.56 -10.37
C TYR A 110 11.14 -6.72 -8.89
N ARG A 111 9.94 -7.24 -8.62
CA ARG A 111 9.42 -7.54 -7.27
C ARG A 111 9.50 -6.37 -6.29
N ARG A 112 9.37 -5.13 -6.79
CA ARG A 112 9.53 -3.91 -6.00
C ARG A 112 8.76 -2.73 -6.57
N PRO A 113 8.43 -1.71 -5.76
CA PRO A 113 7.70 -0.54 -6.23
C PRO A 113 8.46 0.22 -7.33
N THR A 114 7.72 0.81 -8.27
CA THR A 114 8.33 1.60 -9.36
C THR A 114 9.03 2.87 -8.87
N GLN A 115 8.69 3.33 -7.66
CA GLN A 115 9.37 4.41 -6.95
C GLN A 115 10.88 4.18 -6.84
N VAL A 116 11.32 2.94 -6.67
CA VAL A 116 12.76 2.61 -6.54
C VAL A 116 13.51 2.99 -7.81
N PHE A 117 12.91 2.76 -8.98
CA PHE A 117 13.49 3.12 -10.28
C PHE A 117 13.43 4.62 -10.53
N TYR A 118 12.33 5.27 -10.16
CA TYR A 118 12.21 6.73 -10.22
C TYR A 118 13.33 7.40 -9.42
N ASN A 119 13.53 6.99 -8.17
CA ASN A 119 14.58 7.52 -7.31
C ASN A 119 15.99 7.29 -7.89
N ALA A 120 16.24 6.10 -8.45
CA ALA A 120 17.51 5.78 -9.09
C ALA A 120 17.76 6.66 -10.33
N TYR A 121 16.72 6.86 -11.14
CA TYR A 121 16.76 7.72 -12.32
C TYR A 121 17.02 9.18 -11.94
N GLU A 122 16.28 9.73 -10.96
CA GLU A 122 16.50 11.09 -10.45
C GLU A 122 17.89 11.29 -9.84
N SER A 123 18.43 10.25 -9.20
CA SER A 123 19.78 10.28 -8.61
C SER A 123 20.89 10.05 -9.66
N GLY A 124 20.57 10.00 -10.95
CA GLY A 124 21.55 9.92 -12.03
C GLY A 124 22.18 8.54 -12.23
N HIS A 125 21.48 7.44 -11.91
CA HIS A 125 22.00 6.09 -12.15
C HIS A 125 21.72 5.64 -13.59
N PRO A 126 22.71 5.65 -14.50
CA PRO A 126 22.46 5.42 -15.92
C PRO A 126 22.02 3.98 -16.21
N TYR A 127 22.35 3.01 -15.36
CA TYR A 127 21.98 1.61 -15.58
C TYR A 127 20.47 1.37 -15.60
N VAL A 128 19.64 2.28 -15.04
CA VAL A 128 18.18 2.14 -15.07
C VAL A 128 17.66 2.02 -16.51
N SER A 129 18.29 2.73 -17.45
CA SER A 129 17.93 2.66 -18.88
C SER A 129 18.35 1.36 -19.57
N THR A 130 19.21 0.56 -18.94
CA THR A 130 19.72 -0.69 -19.51
C THR A 130 18.98 -1.94 -19.01
N LEU A 131 17.96 -1.77 -18.15
CA LEU A 131 17.29 -2.87 -17.46
C LEU A 131 16.27 -3.63 -18.33
N ASP A 132 15.18 -2.97 -18.71
CA ASP A 132 14.12 -3.51 -19.58
C ASP A 132 13.60 -2.33 -20.43
N PRO A 133 13.48 -2.47 -21.76
CA PRO A 133 13.01 -1.38 -22.63
C PRO A 133 11.57 -0.94 -22.35
N THR A 134 10.79 -1.77 -21.65
CA THR A 134 9.40 -1.48 -21.24
C THR A 134 9.29 -1.00 -19.79
N LEU A 135 10.43 -0.81 -19.10
CA LEU A 135 10.47 -0.32 -17.73
C LEU A 135 9.89 1.10 -17.65
N ILE A 136 9.00 1.31 -16.68
CA ILE A 136 8.48 2.63 -16.36
C ILE A 136 8.98 3.07 -14.99
N ALA A 137 9.93 4.01 -14.99
CA ALA A 137 10.54 4.59 -13.81
C ALA A 137 9.73 5.79 -13.30
N SER A 138 8.47 5.58 -12.92
CA SER A 138 7.66 6.61 -12.25
C SER A 138 6.76 6.00 -11.17
N PRO A 139 6.45 6.73 -10.08
CA PRO A 139 5.67 6.20 -8.96
C PRO A 139 4.27 5.74 -9.39
N GLY A 140 3.77 4.66 -8.80
CA GLY A 140 2.43 4.13 -9.09
C GLY A 140 2.35 2.64 -9.43
N GLY A 141 3.46 1.90 -9.41
CA GLY A 141 3.46 0.43 -9.52
C GLY A 141 3.85 -0.22 -8.20
N PHE A 142 3.11 -1.25 -7.77
CA PHE A 142 3.36 -1.98 -6.52
C PHE A 142 3.20 -3.50 -6.71
N PRO A 143 4.10 -4.31 -6.12
CA PRO A 143 3.92 -5.76 -6.09
C PRO A 143 2.71 -6.14 -5.23
N LEU A 144 2.02 -7.22 -5.64
CA LEU A 144 0.95 -7.87 -4.88
C LEU A 144 1.52 -9.14 -4.27
N VAL A 145 1.51 -9.23 -2.94
CA VAL A 145 2.12 -10.32 -2.17
C VAL A 145 1.07 -11.04 -1.35
N GLU A 146 1.02 -12.36 -1.47
CA GLU A 146 0.11 -13.26 -0.76
C GLU A 146 0.93 -14.39 -0.12
N GLY A 147 0.83 -14.54 1.21
CA GLY A 147 1.59 -15.57 1.93
C GLY A 147 3.11 -15.43 1.77
N GLY A 148 3.62 -14.21 1.69
CA GLY A 148 5.04 -13.94 1.47
C GLY A 148 5.54 -14.23 0.05
N LYS A 149 4.65 -14.57 -0.89
CA LYS A 149 4.98 -14.83 -2.29
C LYS A 149 4.39 -13.75 -3.20
N LEU A 150 5.15 -13.35 -4.21
CA LEU A 150 4.67 -12.44 -5.24
C LEU A 150 3.63 -13.17 -6.10
N VAL A 151 2.43 -12.62 -6.20
CA VAL A 151 1.34 -13.18 -7.02
C VAL A 151 1.00 -12.31 -8.24
N GLY A 152 1.55 -11.11 -8.31
CA GLY A 152 1.35 -10.17 -9.41
C GLY A 152 1.74 -8.76 -9.03
N ALA A 153 1.22 -7.77 -9.75
CA ALA A 153 1.40 -6.36 -9.42
C ALA A 153 0.22 -5.50 -9.88
N ILE A 154 0.09 -4.32 -9.28
CA ILE A 154 -0.85 -3.27 -9.67
C ILE A 154 -0.07 -2.05 -10.17
N GLY A 155 -0.60 -1.36 -11.19
CA GLY A 155 -0.07 -0.11 -11.71
C GLY A 155 -1.17 0.91 -11.97
N CYS A 156 -0.93 2.17 -11.59
CA CYS A 156 -1.89 3.27 -11.70
C CYS A 156 -1.24 4.45 -12.42
N SER A 157 -2.01 5.12 -13.27
CA SER A 157 -1.54 6.29 -14.00
C SER A 157 -2.69 7.21 -14.40
N GLY A 158 -2.53 8.50 -14.16
CA GLY A 158 -3.49 9.52 -14.61
C GLY A 158 -3.32 10.89 -13.94
N GLY A 159 -2.55 10.95 -12.84
CA GLY A 159 -2.22 12.19 -12.14
C GLY A 159 -0.71 12.38 -11.97
N THR A 160 -0.32 13.00 -10.85
CA THR A 160 1.09 13.02 -10.42
C THR A 160 1.52 11.64 -9.91
N GLY A 161 2.84 11.40 -9.83
CA GLY A 161 3.36 10.16 -9.27
C GLY A 161 2.81 9.85 -7.87
N ASP A 162 2.67 10.86 -7.01
CA ASP A 162 2.10 10.68 -5.66
C ASP A 162 0.63 10.30 -5.69
N GLN A 163 -0.15 10.89 -6.60
CA GLN A 163 -1.57 10.54 -6.79
C GLN A 163 -1.70 9.10 -7.29
N ASP A 164 -0.91 8.73 -8.29
CA ASP A 164 -0.86 7.37 -8.84
C ASP A 164 -0.48 6.37 -7.74
N ALA A 165 0.55 6.68 -6.95
CA ALA A 165 1.00 5.84 -5.86
C ALA A 165 -0.05 5.66 -4.75
N LEU A 166 -0.77 6.73 -4.41
CA LEU A 166 -1.85 6.67 -3.41
C LEU A 166 -2.96 5.73 -3.87
N ILE A 167 -3.47 5.91 -5.09
CA ILE A 167 -4.56 5.09 -5.63
C ILE A 167 -4.15 3.62 -5.70
N CYS A 168 -2.94 3.34 -6.16
CA CYS A 168 -2.45 1.98 -6.26
C CYS A 168 -2.23 1.30 -4.91
N LYS A 169 -1.73 2.03 -3.91
CA LYS A 169 -1.64 1.52 -2.54
C LYS A 169 -3.00 1.18 -1.95
N VAL A 170 -4.06 1.92 -2.29
CA VAL A 170 -5.41 1.58 -1.83
C VAL A 170 -5.90 0.28 -2.47
N GLY A 171 -5.72 0.11 -3.79
CA GLY A 171 -6.03 -1.15 -4.46
C GLY A 171 -5.25 -2.35 -3.89
N GLY A 172 -3.93 -2.21 -3.73
CA GLY A 172 -3.07 -3.25 -3.18
C GLY A 172 -3.40 -3.62 -1.73
N ARG A 173 -3.68 -2.64 -0.86
CA ARG A 173 -4.09 -2.91 0.53
C ARG A 173 -5.43 -3.62 0.62
N HIS A 174 -6.38 -3.33 -0.28
CA HIS A 174 -7.66 -4.03 -0.31
C HIS A 174 -7.46 -5.54 -0.52
N HIS A 175 -6.50 -5.94 -1.35
CA HIS A 175 -6.12 -7.35 -1.52
C HIS A 175 -5.61 -7.98 -0.23
N GLN A 176 -4.68 -7.31 0.47
CA GLN A 176 -4.11 -7.81 1.73
C GLN A 176 -5.18 -7.92 2.83
N VAL A 177 -6.10 -6.96 2.94
CA VAL A 177 -7.20 -7.02 3.90
C VAL A 177 -8.17 -8.14 3.56
N ALA A 178 -8.55 -8.30 2.29
CA ALA A 178 -9.43 -9.39 1.86
C ALA A 178 -8.84 -10.77 2.18
N LEU A 179 -7.52 -10.91 2.03
CA LEU A 179 -6.76 -12.09 2.42
C LEU A 179 -6.82 -12.38 3.92
N ALA A 180 -6.55 -11.37 4.75
CA ALA A 180 -6.62 -11.50 6.20
C ALA A 180 -8.05 -11.86 6.66
N CYS A 181 -9.06 -11.26 6.03
CA CYS A 181 -10.47 -11.55 6.31
C CYS A 181 -10.84 -13.00 5.95
N LYS A 182 -10.41 -13.49 4.78
CA LYS A 182 -10.65 -14.88 4.37
C LYS A 182 -9.98 -15.87 5.31
N PHE A 183 -8.72 -15.63 5.67
CA PHE A 183 -8.01 -16.46 6.66
C PHE A 183 -8.73 -16.50 8.01
N ALA A 184 -9.24 -15.36 8.49
CA ALA A 184 -10.00 -15.31 9.75
C ALA A 184 -11.35 -16.06 9.67
N GLN A 185 -11.95 -16.19 8.48
CA GLN A 185 -13.15 -16.99 8.26
C GLN A 185 -12.84 -18.50 8.18
N ASP A 186 -11.71 -18.86 7.56
CA ASP A 186 -11.30 -20.25 7.38
C ASP A 186 -10.74 -20.88 8.68
N VAL A 187 -10.22 -20.06 9.61
CA VAL A 187 -9.70 -20.48 10.92
C VAL A 187 -10.68 -20.08 12.04
N ASP A 188 -11.86 -20.67 12.14
CA ASP A 188 -12.78 -20.40 13.26
C ASP A 188 -12.51 -21.30 14.47
N HIS A 189 -11.66 -20.82 15.39
CA HIS A 189 -11.46 -21.45 16.72
C HIS A 189 -11.63 -20.48 17.90
N GLY A 190 -12.19 -19.27 17.72
CA GLY A 190 -12.33 -18.35 18.85
C GLY A 190 -13.02 -16.99 18.61
N PRO A 191 -13.36 -16.27 19.70
CA PRO A 191 -14.15 -15.03 19.65
C PRO A 191 -13.45 -13.88 18.91
N ILE A 192 -12.11 -13.88 18.85
CA ILE A 192 -11.33 -12.86 18.14
C ILE A 192 -11.46 -13.02 16.61
N ASN A 193 -11.33 -14.25 16.10
CA ASN A 193 -11.47 -14.54 14.66
C ASN A 193 -12.89 -14.23 14.18
N ARG A 194 -13.91 -14.53 15.01
CA ARG A 194 -15.30 -14.10 14.77
C ARG A 194 -15.47 -12.58 14.74
N ALA A 195 -14.81 -11.83 15.60
CA ALA A 195 -14.88 -10.36 15.60
C ALA A 195 -14.19 -9.73 14.37
N ILE A 196 -13.09 -10.33 13.90
CA ILE A 196 -12.41 -9.91 12.66
C ILE A 196 -13.31 -10.23 11.46
N ALA A 197 -13.83 -11.46 11.35
CA ALA A 197 -14.75 -11.85 10.29
C ALA A 197 -16.00 -10.95 10.24
N GLY A 198 -16.58 -10.59 11.40
CA GLY A 198 -17.72 -9.67 11.48
C GLY A 198 -17.41 -8.24 11.01
N ARG A 199 -16.24 -7.70 11.38
CA ARG A 199 -15.81 -6.36 10.92
C ARG A 199 -15.45 -6.34 9.43
N CYS A 200 -14.83 -7.42 8.93
CA CYS A 200 -14.56 -7.64 7.53
C CYS A 200 -15.85 -7.63 6.68
N ALA A 201 -16.87 -8.38 7.12
CA ALA A 201 -18.16 -8.42 6.43
C ALA A 201 -18.88 -7.06 6.40
N ALA A 202 -18.73 -6.24 7.44
CA ALA A 202 -19.32 -4.90 7.51
C ALA A 202 -18.57 -3.85 6.67
N GLY A 203 -17.24 -3.89 6.63
CA GLY A 203 -16.42 -3.01 5.79
C GLY A 203 -16.62 -3.27 4.29
N PHE A 204 -16.71 -4.54 3.91
CA PHE A 204 -16.91 -4.94 2.51
C PHE A 204 -18.28 -4.52 1.96
N ARG A 205 -19.34 -4.54 2.79
CA ARG A 205 -20.70 -4.11 2.39
C ARG A 205 -20.87 -2.60 2.25
N SER A 206 -20.01 -1.80 2.87
CA SER A 206 -20.14 -0.33 2.91
C SER A 206 -19.20 0.40 1.95
N GLY A 207 -18.35 -0.31 1.19
CA GLY A 207 -17.33 0.33 0.33
C GLY A 207 -16.30 1.15 1.12
N LEU A 208 -16.25 0.94 2.44
CA LEU A 208 -15.33 1.58 3.35
C LEU A 208 -14.07 0.70 3.41
N VAL A 209 -12.93 1.23 2.95
CA VAL A 209 -11.62 0.62 3.23
C VAL A 209 -11.54 0.44 4.74
N LEU A 210 -11.49 -0.82 5.18
CA LEU A 210 -11.43 -1.16 6.59
C LEU A 210 -10.08 -0.67 7.15
N VAL A 211 -10.05 0.56 7.65
CA VAL A 211 -8.97 1.01 8.53
C VAL A 211 -9.23 0.31 9.85
N ILE A 212 -8.52 -0.78 10.11
CA ILE A 212 -8.49 -1.41 11.45
C ILE A 212 -7.80 -0.40 12.36
N ARG A 213 -8.58 0.50 12.94
CA ARG A 213 -8.11 1.46 13.93
C ARG A 213 -7.85 0.68 15.21
N GLU A 214 -6.60 0.65 15.65
CA GLU A 214 -6.21 0.13 16.95
C GLU A 214 -7.04 0.89 18.01
N GLN A 215 -7.90 0.19 18.73
CA GLN A 215 -8.73 0.75 19.79
C GLN A 215 -7.80 1.07 20.97
N GLY A 216 -7.16 2.25 20.93
CA GLY A 216 -6.36 2.76 22.03
C GLY A 216 -7.24 2.92 23.27
N GLY A 217 -6.95 2.14 24.32
CA GLY A 217 -7.59 2.35 25.63
C GLY A 217 -7.58 1.18 26.63
N ARG A 218 -7.16 -0.04 26.26
CA ARG A 218 -7.01 -1.13 27.25
C ARG A 218 -5.63 -1.75 27.16
N ARG A 219 -5.06 -2.00 28.34
CA ARG A 219 -3.68 -2.48 28.57
C ARG A 219 -3.32 -3.56 27.55
N HIS A 220 -2.27 -3.31 26.76
CA HIS A 220 -1.77 -4.24 25.76
C HIS A 220 -1.40 -5.57 26.40
N THR A 221 -2.01 -6.65 25.89
CA THR A 221 -1.51 -7.99 26.15
C THR A 221 -0.30 -8.26 25.24
N PRO A 222 0.58 -9.22 25.59
CA PRO A 222 1.71 -9.61 24.73
C PRO A 222 1.31 -9.98 23.29
N MET A 223 0.04 -10.34 23.09
CA MET A 223 -0.56 -10.74 21.81
C MET A 223 -0.95 -9.56 20.91
N ASP A 224 -1.28 -8.40 21.46
CA ASP A 224 -1.58 -7.19 20.67
C ASP A 224 -0.32 -6.68 19.94
N VAL A 225 0.84 -6.85 20.60
CA VAL A 225 2.16 -6.56 20.03
C VAL A 225 2.51 -7.56 18.91
N LEU A 226 2.04 -8.81 19.00
CA LEU A 226 2.26 -9.84 17.97
C LEU A 226 1.45 -9.53 16.70
N PHE A 227 0.23 -9.01 16.84
CA PHE A 227 -0.64 -8.62 15.73
C PHE A 227 -0.14 -7.36 15.00
N SER A 228 0.34 -6.37 15.75
CA SER A 228 1.02 -5.20 15.17
C SER A 228 2.29 -5.61 14.42
N LYS A 229 3.12 -6.51 15.00
CA LYS A 229 4.32 -7.05 14.36
C LYS A 229 4.04 -7.94 13.14
N LEU A 230 2.89 -8.62 13.08
CA LEU A 230 2.50 -9.43 11.92
C LEU A 230 2.10 -8.55 10.72
N MET A 231 1.42 -7.42 10.98
CA MET A 231 1.04 -6.45 9.94
C MET A 231 2.21 -5.56 9.48
N LEU A 232 3.24 -5.34 10.32
CA LEU A 232 4.46 -4.60 9.99
C LEU A 232 5.53 -5.45 9.27
N ARG A 233 5.29 -6.76 9.11
CA ARG A 233 6.16 -7.72 8.39
C ARG A 233 5.50 -8.34 7.14
N LEU A 234 4.28 -7.91 6.80
CA LEU A 234 3.52 -8.26 5.58
C LEU A 234 3.34 -7.01 4.71
#